data_AF-A0A9W6A2G9-F1
#
_entry.id   AF-A0A9W6A2G9-F1
#
_cell.length_a   1.000
_cell.length_b   1.000
_cell.length_c   1.000
_cell.angle_alpha   90.00
_cell.angle_beta   90.00
_cell.angle_gamma   90.00
#
_symmetry.space_group_name_H-M   'P 1'
#
loop_
_entity.id
_entity.type
_entity.pdbx_description
1 polymer ?
#
loop_
_entity_poly.entity_id
_entity_poly.type
_entity_poly.pdbx_seq_one_letter_code
_entity_poly.pdbx_strand_id
1 'polypeptide(L)'
;MQAIGLSNYSERRMAKFRRILDDIHEANVLHGDPMPRNMVVSVSGDEERVLWVDFDSAQTFPEDGSHPKQKVWVEGEDELVDYFIVALGEDYRDGKLSRTVSYYYDYFPI
;
A
#
# COMPACT_ATOMS: atom_id res chain seq x y z
N MET A 1 -16.81 -1.40 4.46
CA MET A 1 -15.39 -1.35 4.06
C MET A 1 -14.59 -0.72 5.19
N GLN A 2 -13.36 -1.18 5.43
CA GLN A 2 -12.50 -0.68 6.52
C GLN A 2 -11.06 -0.60 6.02
N ALA A 3 -10.24 0.32 6.55
CA ALA A 3 -8.81 0.30 6.30
C ALA A 3 -8.19 -1.02 6.81
N ILE A 4 -7.10 -1.45 6.19
CA ILE A 4 -6.34 -2.62 6.62
C ILE A 4 -5.80 -2.39 8.04
N GLY A 5 -5.82 -3.44 8.87
CA GLY A 5 -5.25 -3.47 10.20
C GLY A 5 -5.22 -4.90 10.73
N LEU A 6 -4.82 -5.08 12.00
CA LEU A 6 -4.68 -6.42 12.58
C LEU A 6 -5.99 -7.24 12.58
N SER A 7 -7.13 -6.58 12.83
CA SER A 7 -8.44 -7.25 12.92
C SER A 7 -8.96 -7.81 11.59
N ASN A 8 -8.41 -7.34 10.47
CA ASN A 8 -8.81 -7.75 9.12
C ASN A 8 -7.59 -8.11 8.25
N TYR A 9 -6.47 -8.46 8.89
CA TYR A 9 -5.27 -8.93 8.21
C TYR A 9 -5.51 -10.31 7.57
N SER A 10 -4.87 -10.53 6.43
CA SER A 10 -4.60 -11.87 5.88
C SER A 10 -3.48 -11.76 4.85
N GLU A 11 -2.67 -12.80 4.69
CA GLU A 11 -1.59 -12.84 3.70
C GLU A 11 -2.12 -12.64 2.28
N ARG A 12 -3.31 -13.19 1.96
CA ARG A 12 -3.92 -13.03 0.64
C ARG A 12 -4.36 -11.59 0.35
N ARG A 13 -4.87 -10.84 1.33
CA ARG A 13 -5.09 -9.38 1.19
C ARG A 13 -3.78 -8.64 0.92
N MET A 14 -2.71 -8.98 1.62
CA MET A 14 -1.40 -8.33 1.43
C MET A 14 -0.87 -8.56 0.01
N ALA A 15 -0.90 -9.80 -0.47
CA ALA A 15 -0.50 -10.14 -1.82
C ALA A 15 -1.32 -9.39 -2.88
N LYS A 16 -2.63 -9.18 -2.64
CA LYS A 16 -3.47 -8.38 -3.54
C LYS A 16 -3.10 -6.90 -3.52
N PHE A 17 -2.82 -6.30 -2.36
CA PHE A 17 -2.38 -4.91 -2.31
C PHE A 17 -1.07 -4.69 -3.07
N ARG A 18 -0.10 -5.61 -2.92
CA ARG A 18 1.17 -5.54 -3.66
C ARG A 18 0.96 -5.61 -5.17
N ARG A 19 0.11 -6.53 -5.62
CA ARG A 19 -0.23 -6.68 -7.03
C ARG A 19 -0.93 -5.44 -7.59
N ILE A 20 -1.85 -4.83 -6.84
CA ILE A 20 -2.49 -3.60 -7.33
C ILE A 20 -1.48 -2.45 -7.41
N LEU A 21 -0.47 -2.41 -6.51
CA LEU A 21 0.61 -1.44 -6.64
C LEU A 21 1.42 -1.67 -7.93
N ASP A 22 1.73 -2.93 -8.26
CA ASP A 22 2.34 -3.27 -9.56
C ASP A 22 1.48 -2.75 -10.72
N ASP A 23 0.16 -3.03 -10.69
CA ASP A 23 -0.77 -2.58 -11.74
C ASP A 23 -0.81 -1.04 -11.85
N ILE A 24 -0.68 -0.30 -10.73
CA ILE A 24 -0.61 1.17 -10.69
C ILE A 24 0.69 1.66 -11.35
N HIS A 25 1.83 1.07 -11.00
CA HIS A 25 3.14 1.44 -11.54
C HIS A 25 3.29 1.08 -13.02
N GLU A 26 2.79 -0.09 -13.44
CA GLU A 26 2.73 -0.52 -14.85
C GLU A 26 1.89 0.45 -15.70
N ALA A 27 0.88 1.08 -15.11
CA ALA A 27 0.08 2.12 -15.76
C ALA A 27 0.77 3.51 -15.79
N ASN A 28 2.06 3.60 -15.43
CA ASN A 28 2.82 4.84 -15.29
C ASN A 28 2.20 5.82 -14.27
N VAL A 29 1.61 5.30 -13.19
CA VAL A 29 1.07 6.10 -12.10
C VAL A 29 1.90 5.84 -10.84
N LEU A 30 2.26 6.90 -10.12
CA LEU A 30 2.71 6.84 -8.72
C LEU A 30 1.49 7.11 -7.84
N HIS A 31 1.23 6.31 -6.80
CA HIS A 31 0.11 6.61 -5.89
C HIS A 31 0.45 7.82 -5.00
N GLY A 32 1.69 7.90 -4.50
CA GLY A 32 2.20 9.06 -3.75
C GLY A 32 1.72 9.15 -2.30
N ASP A 33 0.85 8.23 -1.87
CA ASP A 33 0.40 8.09 -0.48
C ASP A 33 -0.06 6.64 -0.20
N PRO A 34 0.85 5.66 -0.27
CA PRO A 34 0.54 4.24 -0.17
C PRO A 34 0.34 3.81 1.29
N MET A 35 -0.38 4.61 2.08
CA MET A 35 -0.56 4.40 3.51
C MET A 35 -1.75 3.50 3.84
N PRO A 36 -1.75 2.79 4.98
CA PRO A 36 -2.81 1.82 5.32
C PRO A 36 -4.22 2.41 5.35
N ARG A 37 -4.36 3.72 5.63
CA ARG A 37 -5.63 4.44 5.55
C ARG A 37 -6.28 4.39 4.16
N ASN A 38 -5.47 4.26 3.11
CA ASN A 38 -5.86 4.20 1.70
C ASN A 38 -5.96 2.75 1.18
N MET A 39 -5.55 1.77 1.99
CA MET A 39 -5.67 0.34 1.71
C MET A 39 -6.96 -0.22 2.36
N VAL A 40 -8.03 -0.30 1.58
CA VAL A 40 -9.38 -0.59 2.08
C VAL A 40 -9.78 -2.04 1.79
N VAL A 41 -10.38 -2.71 2.77
CA VAL A 41 -10.85 -4.10 2.67
C VAL A 41 -12.37 -4.20 2.83
N SER A 42 -12.98 -5.14 2.10
CA SER A 42 -14.33 -5.59 2.41
C SER A 42 -14.29 -6.53 3.61
N VAL A 43 -15.09 -6.21 4.63
CA VAL A 43 -15.23 -6.99 5.88
C VAL A 43 -16.54 -7.79 5.92
N SER A 44 -17.36 -7.70 4.87
CA SER A 44 -18.63 -8.39 4.72
C SER A 44 -18.54 -9.41 3.57
N GLY A 45 -18.79 -10.68 3.87
CA GLY A 45 -18.81 -11.78 2.91
C GLY A 45 -17.49 -12.56 2.81
N ASP A 46 -17.52 -13.65 2.04
CA ASP A 46 -16.37 -14.57 1.83
C ASP A 46 -15.31 -14.01 0.85
N GLU A 47 -15.56 -12.84 0.26
CA GLU A 47 -14.64 -12.21 -0.67
C GLU A 47 -13.62 -11.33 0.07
N GLU A 48 -12.34 -11.72 0.04
CA GLU A 48 -11.22 -10.83 0.38
C GLU A 48 -10.99 -9.78 -0.71
N ARG A 49 -12.01 -8.96 -0.97
CA ARG A 49 -11.90 -7.79 -1.82
C ARG A 49 -11.06 -6.73 -1.12
N VAL A 50 -10.09 -6.19 -1.85
CA VAL A 50 -9.24 -5.07 -1.41
C VAL A 50 -9.31 -3.96 -2.45
N LEU A 51 -9.09 -2.72 -2.03
CA LEU A 51 -9.10 -1.52 -2.86
C LEU A 51 -8.00 -0.57 -2.39
N TRP A 52 -7.25 -0.02 -3.34
CA TRP A 52 -6.50 1.21 -3.13
C TRP A 52 -7.42 2.39 -3.45
N VAL A 53 -7.50 3.36 -2.55
CA VAL A 53 -8.33 4.56 -2.68
C VAL A 53 -7.49 5.81 -2.47
N ASP A 54 -8.08 6.98 -2.74
CA ASP A 54 -7.45 8.29 -2.53
C ASP A 54 -6.19 8.52 -3.39
N PHE A 55 -6.44 8.92 -4.64
CA PHE A 55 -5.41 9.23 -5.63
C PHE A 55 -5.12 10.75 -5.71
N ASP A 56 -5.49 11.54 -4.70
CA ASP A 56 -5.29 12.99 -4.73
C ASP A 56 -3.80 13.38 -4.75
N SER A 57 -2.93 12.52 -4.22
CA SER A 57 -1.45 12.66 -4.28
C SER A 57 -0.82 12.01 -5.52
N ALA A 58 -1.63 11.34 -6.36
CA ALA A 58 -1.11 10.53 -7.44
C ALA A 58 -0.49 11.38 -8.57
N GLN A 59 0.53 10.83 -9.20
CA GLN A 59 1.22 11.48 -10.31
C GLN A 59 1.30 10.52 -11.50
N THR A 60 1.02 11.01 -12.70
CA THR A 60 1.22 10.26 -13.94
C THR A 60 2.58 10.60 -14.54
N PHE A 61 3.28 9.60 -15.07
CA PHE A 61 4.51 9.79 -15.82
C PHE A 61 4.30 9.65 -17.33
N PRO A 62 5.17 10.29 -18.14
CA PRO A 62 5.22 10.03 -19.58
C PRO A 62 5.51 8.57 -19.89
N GLU A 63 4.84 8.01 -20.91
CA GLU A 63 5.04 6.62 -21.35
C GLU A 63 6.47 6.34 -21.85
N ASP A 64 7.19 7.38 -22.29
CA ASP A 64 8.57 7.27 -22.77
C ASP A 64 9.61 7.16 -21.63
N GLY A 65 9.16 7.18 -20.37
CA GLY A 65 10.02 7.06 -19.19
C GLY A 65 10.98 8.23 -19.00
N SER A 66 10.71 9.38 -19.64
CA SER A 66 11.61 10.54 -19.64
C SER A 66 11.68 11.27 -18.30
N HIS A 67 10.77 10.99 -17.35
CA HIS A 67 10.74 11.71 -16.09
C HIS A 67 11.92 11.29 -15.19
N PRO A 68 12.84 12.21 -14.86
CA PRO A 68 14.13 11.86 -14.25
C PRO A 68 14.02 11.25 -12.85
N LYS A 69 12.90 11.46 -12.16
CA LYS A 69 12.65 10.91 -10.83
C LYS A 69 11.68 9.73 -10.80
N GLN A 70 11.08 9.34 -11.93
CA GLN A 70 10.06 8.29 -11.97
C GLN A 70 10.57 7.01 -11.32
N LYS A 71 11.74 6.53 -11.78
CA LYS A 71 12.35 5.31 -11.24
C LYS A 71 12.57 5.39 -9.73
N VAL A 72 13.16 6.46 -9.23
CA VAL A 72 13.49 6.63 -7.80
C VAL A 72 12.21 6.69 -6.94
N TRP A 73 11.17 7.37 -7.40
CA TRP A 73 9.91 7.48 -6.66
C TRP A 73 9.13 6.18 -6.65
N VAL A 74 9.07 5.48 -7.79
CA VAL A 74 8.45 4.16 -7.89
C VAL A 74 9.17 3.15 -7.00
N GLU A 75 10.50 3.08 -7.08
CA GLU A 75 11.31 2.21 -6.21
C GLU A 75 11.11 2.54 -4.72
N GLY A 76 11.02 3.82 -4.36
CA GLY A 76 10.76 4.23 -2.97
C GLY A 76 9.37 3.83 -2.47
N GLU A 77 8.34 3.93 -3.33
CA GLU A 77 6.98 3.49 -3.01
C GLU A 77 6.90 1.96 -2.88
N ASP A 78 7.60 1.22 -3.75
CA ASP A 78 7.75 -0.24 -3.65
C ASP A 78 8.40 -0.66 -2.34
N GLU A 79 9.57 -0.07 -2.00
CA GLU A 79 10.29 -0.39 -0.76
C GLU A 79 9.43 -0.13 0.49
N LEU A 80 8.68 0.97 0.49
CA LEU A 80 7.79 1.35 1.59
C LEU A 80 6.66 0.33 1.77
N VAL A 81 6.02 -0.09 0.68
CA VAL A 81 4.91 -1.06 0.73
C VAL A 81 5.40 -2.48 1.02
N ASP A 82 6.54 -2.88 0.46
CA ASP A 82 7.14 -4.20 0.71
C ASP A 82 7.50 -4.36 2.19
N TYR A 83 8.13 -3.34 2.80
CA TYR A 83 8.38 -3.33 4.23
C TYR A 83 7.08 -3.44 5.03
N PHE A 84 6.08 -2.62 4.70
CA PHE A 84 4.80 -2.62 5.40
C PHE A 84 4.13 -4.00 5.39
N ILE A 85 4.10 -4.67 4.24
CA ILE A 85 3.46 -5.98 4.08
C ILE A 85 4.11 -7.03 5.00
N VAL A 86 5.44 -7.08 5.02
CA VAL A 86 6.17 -8.01 5.89
C VAL A 86 5.93 -7.65 7.35
N ALA A 87 6.11 -6.38 7.70
CA ALA A 87 6.01 -5.88 9.06
C ALA A 87 4.59 -6.06 9.66
N LEU A 88 3.53 -5.84 8.88
CA LEU A 88 2.16 -6.05 9.35
C LEU A 88 1.88 -7.53 9.59
N GLY A 89 2.46 -8.42 8.77
CA GLY A 89 2.39 -9.87 9.00
C GLY A 89 3.09 -10.30 10.29
N GLU A 90 4.21 -9.66 10.64
CA GLU A 90 4.86 -9.87 11.94
C GLU A 90 4.02 -9.34 13.10
N ASP A 91 3.48 -8.12 12.97
CA ASP A 91 2.61 -7.52 13.99
C ASP A 91 1.32 -8.33 14.20
N TYR A 92 0.76 -8.94 13.15
CA TYR A 92 -0.36 -9.87 13.24
C TYR A 92 0.00 -11.14 14.00
N ARG A 93 1.16 -11.75 13.71
CA ARG A 93 1.67 -12.93 14.44
C ARG A 93 1.90 -12.61 15.92
N ASP A 94 2.38 -11.41 16.23
CA ASP A 94 2.61 -10.94 17.60
C ASP A 94 1.31 -10.48 18.30
N GLY A 95 0.21 -10.33 17.55
CA GLY A 95 -1.09 -9.86 18.06
C GLY A 95 -1.10 -8.38 18.48
N LYS A 96 -0.11 -7.58 18.06
CA LYS A 96 0.01 -6.16 18.44
C LYS A 96 0.74 -5.36 17.36
N LEU A 97 0.32 -4.10 17.19
CA LEU A 97 1.05 -3.16 16.33
C LEU A 97 2.34 -2.75 17.02
N SER A 98 3.47 -2.91 16.33
CA SER A 98 4.79 -2.55 16.84
C SER A 98 5.66 -2.00 15.73
N ARG A 99 5.80 -2.73 14.62
CA ARG A 99 6.66 -2.35 13.49
C ARG A 99 5.95 -1.39 12.55
N THR A 100 4.64 -1.54 12.43
CA THR A 100 3.82 -0.73 11.52
C THR A 100 3.11 0.42 12.21
N VAL A 101 3.35 0.66 13.51
CA VAL A 101 2.66 1.71 14.27
C VAL A 101 2.78 3.08 13.60
N SER A 102 3.96 3.43 13.10
CA SER A 102 4.20 4.70 12.43
C SER A 102 3.38 4.86 11.15
N TYR A 103 3.15 3.78 10.38
CA TYR A 103 2.31 3.80 9.17
C TYR A 103 0.86 4.22 9.43
N TYR A 104 0.36 4.02 10.65
CA TYR A 104 -1.00 4.36 11.03
C TYR A 104 -1.13 5.75 11.66
N TYR A 105 -0.07 6.25 12.31
CA TYR A 105 -0.18 7.39 13.22
C TYR A 105 0.80 8.53 12.91
N ASP A 106 1.82 8.30 12.11
CA ASP A 106 2.80 9.32 11.72
C ASP A 106 2.52 9.88 10.32
N TYR A 107 3.07 11.05 10.05
CA TYR A 107 3.03 11.68 8.73
C TYR A 107 4.35 11.42 8.00
N PHE A 108 4.26 10.76 6.84
CA PHE A 108 5.38 10.55 5.94
C PHE A 108 5.25 11.48 4.74
N PRO A 109 6.07 12.52 4.60
CA PRO A 109 6.20 13.21 3.33
C PRO A 109 6.95 12.29 2.37
N ILE A 110 6.28 11.83 1.32
CA ILE A 110 6.86 11.10 0.20
C ILE A 110 7.12 12.08 -0.94
#